data_AF-A0A7J3VHI9-F1
#
_entry.id   AF-A0A7J3VHI9-F1
#
_cell.length_a   1.000
_cell.length_b   1.000
_cell.length_c   1.000
_cell.angle_alpha   90.00
_cell.angle_beta   90.00
_cell.angle_gamma   90.00
#
_symmetry.space_group_name_H-M   'P 1'
#
loop_
_entity.id
_entity.type
_entity.pdbx_description
1 polymer ?
#
loop_
_entity_poly.entity_id
_entity_poly.type
_entity_poly.pdbx_seq_one_letter_code
_entity_poly.pdbx_strand_id
1 'polypeptide(L)'
;MSKPKSMRKKYSTALEEDFPETIKITIGENETTYRKHMSLRYGENPHQPAAFYSPTEGPLTVGDIKLLKSGKSGLSMTNVEDANNSMRIVSYFDQPACAVMKHVNPSGAAAQNKDEPLVEVYKKARDCDALAAFG
;
A
#
# COMPACT_ATOMS: atom_id res chain seq x y z
N MET A 1 6.02 12.29 -35.11
CA MET A 1 6.70 11.97 -33.83
C MET A 1 5.77 12.33 -32.67
N SER A 2 5.30 11.34 -31.91
CA SER A 2 4.41 11.58 -30.76
C SER A 2 5.14 12.38 -29.68
N LYS A 3 4.57 13.51 -29.21
CA LYS A 3 5.12 14.26 -28.08
C LYS A 3 5.27 13.31 -26.89
N PRO A 4 6.42 13.26 -26.21
CA PRO A 4 6.57 12.41 -25.03
C PRO A 4 5.46 12.77 -24.03
N LYS A 5 4.63 11.79 -23.67
CA LYS A 5 3.61 11.97 -22.62
C LYS A 5 4.33 12.58 -21.41
N SER A 6 3.82 13.71 -20.91
CA SER A 6 4.31 14.35 -19.68
C SER A 6 4.57 13.28 -18.62
N MET A 7 5.74 13.32 -17.98
CA MET A 7 6.16 12.34 -16.97
C MET A 7 5.07 12.11 -15.91
N ARG A 8 4.34 13.16 -15.53
CA ARG A 8 3.21 13.08 -14.57
C ARG A 8 2.05 12.21 -15.06
N LYS A 9 1.77 12.20 -16.37
CA LYS A 9 0.68 11.43 -16.96
C LYS A 9 0.93 9.92 -16.88
N LYS A 10 2.20 9.48 -16.86
CA LYS A 10 2.56 8.06 -16.72
C LYS A 10 2.10 7.49 -15.36
N TYR A 11 2.27 8.24 -14.27
CA TYR A 11 1.90 7.81 -12.91
C TYR A 11 0.39 7.86 -12.63
N SER A 12 -0.42 8.38 -13.55
CA SER A 12 -1.89 8.45 -13.42
C SER A 12 -2.64 7.48 -14.30
N THR A 13 -1.96 6.75 -15.19
CA THR A 13 -2.61 5.81 -16.12
C THR A 13 -2.42 4.39 -15.62
N ALA A 14 -3.51 3.61 -15.58
CA ALA A 14 -3.44 2.18 -15.30
C ALA A 14 -2.85 1.44 -16.50
N LEU A 15 -1.97 0.48 -16.25
CA LEU A 15 -1.53 -0.50 -17.23
C LEU A 15 -2.50 -1.66 -17.29
N GLU A 16 -2.72 -2.19 -18.49
CA GLU A 16 -3.39 -3.48 -18.65
C GLU A 16 -2.45 -4.61 -18.23
N GLU A 17 -3.02 -5.63 -17.62
CA GLU A 17 -2.34 -6.84 -17.17
C GLU A 17 -3.21 -8.07 -17.46
N ASP A 18 -2.58 -9.21 -17.69
CA ASP A 18 -3.22 -10.49 -18.04
C ASP A 18 -2.89 -11.61 -17.04
N PHE A 19 -2.50 -11.27 -15.80
CA PHE A 19 -2.18 -12.23 -14.76
C PHE A 19 -3.40 -13.12 -14.43
N PRO A 20 -3.20 -14.38 -14.02
CA PRO A 20 -4.32 -15.30 -13.78
C PRO A 20 -5.11 -14.94 -12.52
N GLU A 21 -6.37 -15.34 -12.43
CA GLU A 21 -7.21 -15.13 -11.22
C GLU A 21 -6.70 -15.88 -9.98
N THR A 22 -5.88 -16.92 -10.17
CA THR A 22 -5.33 -17.73 -9.09
C THR A 22 -3.89 -18.11 -9.42
N ILE A 23 -3.02 -18.03 -8.41
CA ILE A 23 -1.64 -18.51 -8.47
C ILE A 23 -1.40 -19.49 -7.33
N LYS A 24 -0.46 -20.41 -7.53
CA LYS A 24 0.01 -21.34 -6.50
C LYS A 24 1.49 -21.14 -6.29
N ILE A 25 1.90 -21.02 -5.03
CA ILE A 25 3.31 -20.92 -4.65
C ILE A 25 3.64 -22.15 -3.81
N THR A 26 4.60 -22.94 -4.26
CA THR A 26 5.07 -24.14 -3.58
C THR A 26 6.46 -23.90 -3.00
N ILE A 27 6.61 -24.11 -1.70
CA ILE A 27 7.88 -23.99 -0.97
C ILE A 27 8.10 -25.27 -0.17
N GLY A 28 8.99 -26.13 -0.65
CA GLY A 28 9.16 -27.49 -0.11
C GLY A 28 7.89 -28.32 -0.35
N GLU A 29 7.36 -28.92 0.71
CA GLU A 29 6.11 -29.71 0.66
C GLU A 29 4.85 -28.84 0.85
N ASN A 30 5.01 -27.55 1.15
CA ASN A 30 3.88 -26.65 1.38
C ASN A 30 3.45 -26.00 0.08
N GLU A 31 2.17 -26.09 -0.26
CA GLU A 31 1.54 -25.36 -1.36
C GLU A 31 0.54 -24.36 -0.79
N THR A 32 0.69 -23.08 -1.16
CA THR A 32 -0.27 -22.04 -0.83
C THR A 32 -0.92 -21.52 -2.10
N THR A 33 -2.25 -21.50 -2.13
CA THR A 33 -3.04 -20.91 -3.21
C THR A 33 -3.33 -19.44 -2.89
N TYR A 34 -3.22 -18.58 -3.88
CA TYR A 34 -3.55 -17.15 -3.78
C TYR A 34 -4.56 -16.77 -4.86
N ARG A 35 -5.51 -15.90 -4.50
CA ARG A 35 -6.51 -15.35 -5.41
C ARG A 35 -6.18 -13.89 -5.72
N LYS A 36 -6.40 -13.48 -6.97
CA LYS A 36 -6.27 -12.08 -7.37
C LYS A 36 -7.34 -11.27 -6.64
N HIS A 37 -6.93 -10.25 -5.91
CA HIS A 37 -7.82 -9.33 -5.21
C HIS A 37 -8.17 -8.13 -6.09
N MET A 38 -7.17 -7.55 -6.75
CA MET A 38 -7.35 -6.48 -7.74
C MET A 38 -6.13 -6.31 -8.65
N SER A 39 -6.35 -5.82 -9.87
CA SER A 39 -5.29 -5.24 -10.70
C SER A 39 -4.80 -3.92 -10.10
N LEU A 40 -3.51 -3.64 -10.20
CA LEU A 40 -2.91 -2.39 -9.73
C LEU A 40 -2.62 -1.47 -10.92
N ARG A 41 -2.57 -0.17 -10.64
CA ARG A 41 -2.31 0.86 -11.65
C ARG A 41 -0.98 0.62 -12.37
N TYR A 42 0.04 0.25 -11.61
CA TYR A 42 1.36 -0.20 -12.06
C TYR A 42 2.11 -0.79 -10.84
N GLY A 43 3.24 -1.44 -11.12
CA GLY A 43 4.18 -1.97 -10.14
C GLY A 43 4.95 -0.88 -9.39
N GLU A 44 6.25 -1.09 -9.18
CA GLU A 44 7.11 -0.06 -8.60
C GLU A 44 7.23 1.15 -9.54
N ASN A 45 7.34 0.87 -10.83
CA ASN A 45 7.51 1.89 -11.87
C ASN A 45 6.34 1.86 -12.88
N PRO A 46 5.97 3.01 -13.51
CA PRO A 46 4.81 3.10 -14.41
C PRO A 46 4.81 2.27 -15.68
N HIS A 47 5.87 1.51 -15.96
CA HIS A 47 5.99 0.63 -17.11
C HIS A 47 5.84 -0.86 -16.74
N GLN A 48 5.70 -1.16 -15.45
CA GLN A 48 5.59 -2.52 -14.92
C GLN A 48 4.11 -2.81 -14.63
N PRO A 49 3.47 -3.81 -15.27
CA PRO A 49 2.16 -4.28 -14.88
C PRO A 49 2.22 -4.93 -13.49
N ALA A 50 1.13 -4.86 -12.72
CA ALA A 50 1.06 -5.47 -11.38
C ALA A 50 -0.37 -5.82 -10.98
N ALA A 51 -0.52 -6.83 -10.14
CA ALA A 51 -1.77 -7.21 -9.49
C ALA A 51 -1.51 -7.61 -8.03
N PHE A 52 -2.49 -7.39 -7.16
CA PHE A 52 -2.43 -7.75 -5.75
C PHE A 52 -3.15 -9.09 -5.53
N TYR A 53 -2.44 -10.03 -4.91
CA TYR A 53 -2.93 -11.38 -4.60
C TYR A 53 -2.92 -11.61 -3.09
N SER A 54 -3.93 -12.33 -2.61
CA SER A 54 -4.09 -12.71 -1.21
C SER A 54 -4.17 -14.22 -1.08
N PRO A 55 -3.58 -14.83 -0.04
CA PRO A 55 -3.70 -16.26 0.18
C PRO A 55 -5.19 -16.62 0.39
N THR A 56 -5.61 -17.79 -0.10
CA THR A 56 -7.00 -18.25 0.03
C THR A 56 -7.33 -18.76 1.42
N GLU A 57 -6.31 -18.98 2.25
CA GLU A 57 -6.41 -19.54 3.60
C GLU A 57 -5.51 -18.75 4.56
N GLY A 58 -5.84 -18.82 5.86
CA GLY A 58 -5.10 -18.13 6.91
C GLY A 58 -5.58 -16.70 7.18
N PRO A 59 -5.02 -16.03 8.20
CA PRO A 59 -5.40 -14.67 8.56
C PRO A 59 -4.94 -13.67 7.49
N LEU A 60 -5.83 -12.75 7.12
CA LEU A 60 -5.54 -11.67 6.18
C LEU A 60 -5.37 -10.35 6.95
N THR A 61 -4.32 -9.60 6.61
CA THR A 61 -4.13 -8.20 7.05
C THR A 61 -4.65 -7.26 5.95
N VAL A 62 -3.76 -6.69 5.12
CA VAL A 62 -4.14 -5.91 3.93
C VAL A 62 -4.76 -6.80 2.84
N GLY A 63 -4.64 -8.12 2.97
CA GLY A 63 -5.17 -9.10 2.02
C GLY A 63 -6.69 -9.04 1.81
N ASP A 64 -7.45 -8.44 2.71
CA ASP A 64 -8.91 -8.26 2.59
C ASP A 64 -9.32 -6.77 2.53
N ILE A 65 -8.44 -5.92 1.97
CA ILE A 65 -8.71 -4.48 1.89
C ILE A 65 -9.93 -4.18 1.02
N LYS A 66 -10.91 -3.47 1.59
CA LYS A 66 -12.05 -2.93 0.84
C LYS A 66 -11.78 -1.47 0.45
N LEU A 67 -11.68 -1.20 -0.84
CA LEU A 67 -11.60 0.16 -1.36
C LEU A 67 -12.97 0.86 -1.26
N LEU A 68 -13.10 1.84 -0.37
CA LEU A 68 -14.32 2.65 -0.23
C LEU A 68 -14.39 3.78 -1.27
N LYS A 69 -13.23 4.29 -1.69
CA LYS A 69 -13.12 5.33 -2.71
C LYS A 69 -11.85 5.12 -3.51
N SER A 70 -11.99 5.11 -4.82
CA SER A 70 -10.85 5.10 -5.73
C SER A 70 -10.43 6.54 -6.02
N GLY A 71 -9.17 6.89 -5.72
CA GLY A 71 -8.50 8.03 -6.35
C GLY A 71 -8.03 7.66 -7.76
N LYS A 72 -7.46 8.63 -8.50
CA LYS A 72 -6.81 8.45 -9.82
C LYS A 72 -7.37 7.25 -10.62
N SER A 73 -6.56 6.22 -10.88
CA SER A 73 -6.95 5.02 -11.63
C SER A 73 -6.63 3.74 -10.85
N GLY A 74 -7.02 3.68 -9.57
CA GLY A 74 -6.72 2.53 -8.68
C GLY A 74 -5.39 2.64 -7.93
N LEU A 75 -5.06 1.70 -7.05
CA LEU A 75 -3.82 1.72 -6.25
C LEU A 75 -2.56 1.38 -7.07
N SER A 76 -1.39 1.97 -6.77
CA SER A 76 -0.10 1.41 -7.22
C SER A 76 0.38 0.33 -6.26
N MET A 77 1.37 -0.48 -6.66
CA MET A 77 2.06 -1.43 -5.78
C MET A 77 2.56 -0.76 -4.50
N THR A 78 3.23 0.38 -4.64
CA THR A 78 3.74 1.15 -3.50
C THR A 78 2.64 1.65 -2.56
N ASN A 79 1.42 1.93 -3.05
CA ASN A 79 0.31 2.29 -2.16
C ASN A 79 -0.13 1.11 -1.30
N VAL A 80 -0.15 -0.10 -1.84
CA VAL A 80 -0.48 -1.32 -1.09
C VAL A 80 0.62 -1.63 -0.08
N GLU A 81 1.89 -1.51 -0.47
CA GLU A 81 3.03 -1.73 0.42
C GLU A 81 3.11 -0.70 1.54
N ASP A 82 2.88 0.58 1.26
CA ASP A 82 2.81 1.63 2.27
C ASP A 82 1.67 1.35 3.28
N ALA A 83 0.49 0.91 2.81
CA ALA A 83 -0.61 0.50 3.68
C ALA A 83 -0.25 -0.71 4.55
N ASN A 84 0.38 -1.73 3.98
CA ASN A 84 0.80 -2.92 4.75
C ASN A 84 1.88 -2.59 5.79
N ASN A 85 2.90 -1.82 5.40
CA ASN A 85 4.00 -1.48 6.29
C ASN A 85 3.54 -0.53 7.41
N SER A 86 2.68 0.45 7.12
CA SER A 86 2.05 1.27 8.17
C SER A 86 1.25 0.43 9.15
N MET A 87 0.43 -0.53 8.68
CA MET A 87 -0.32 -1.45 9.54
C MET A 87 0.60 -2.29 10.44
N ARG A 88 1.73 -2.78 9.91
CA ARG A 88 2.74 -3.53 10.69
C ARG A 88 3.45 -2.66 11.72
N ILE A 89 3.67 -1.38 11.44
CA ILE A 89 4.26 -0.45 12.42
C ILE A 89 3.26 -0.22 13.56
N VAL A 90 2.01 0.13 13.23
CA VAL A 90 1.01 0.42 14.28
C VAL A 90 0.66 -0.79 15.13
N SER A 91 0.82 -2.02 14.61
CA SER A 91 0.56 -3.25 15.37
C SER A 91 1.53 -3.51 16.53
N TYR A 92 2.64 -2.76 16.64
CA TYR A 92 3.56 -2.86 17.78
C TYR A 92 3.13 -2.02 18.99
N PHE A 93 2.07 -1.23 18.88
CA PHE A 93 1.61 -0.34 19.95
C PHE A 93 0.26 -0.82 20.49
N ASP A 94 0.14 -0.87 21.81
CA ASP A 94 -1.11 -1.20 22.49
C ASP A 94 -2.08 -0.01 22.52
N GLN A 95 -1.53 1.21 22.52
CA GLN A 95 -2.26 2.47 22.41
C GLN A 95 -2.52 2.86 20.94
N PRO A 96 -3.52 3.73 20.66
CA PRO A 96 -3.71 4.32 19.34
C PRO A 96 -2.41 4.91 18.79
N ALA A 97 -2.07 4.54 17.56
CA ALA A 97 -0.84 4.97 16.90
C ALA A 97 -1.09 5.37 15.45
N CYS A 98 -0.18 6.18 14.91
CA CYS A 98 -0.17 6.62 13.53
C CYS A 98 1.22 6.42 12.95
N ALA A 99 1.29 5.84 11.75
CA ALA A 99 2.50 5.72 10.96
C ALA A 99 2.27 6.41 9.60
N VAL A 100 3.24 7.19 9.15
CA VAL A 100 3.23 7.88 7.85
C VAL A 100 4.33 7.27 7.00
N MET A 101 3.94 6.84 5.80
CA MET A 101 4.82 6.15 4.86
C MET A 101 4.97 6.98 3.59
N LYS A 102 6.14 6.87 2.97
CA LYS A 102 6.46 7.48 1.68
C LYS A 102 7.37 6.55 0.92
N HIS A 103 6.91 6.05 -0.23
CA HIS A 103 7.73 5.20 -1.11
C HIS A 103 8.37 4.03 -0.34
N VAL A 104 7.54 3.30 0.41
CA VAL A 104 7.90 2.10 1.18
C VAL A 104 8.77 2.38 2.41
N ASN A 105 9.05 3.66 2.72
CA ASN A 105 9.85 4.07 3.88
C ASN A 105 8.99 4.84 4.89
N PRO A 106 9.17 4.65 6.22
CA PRO A 106 8.49 5.46 7.21
C PRO A 106 9.07 6.88 7.24
N SER A 107 8.21 7.88 7.08
CA SER A 107 8.59 9.30 7.29
C SER A 107 8.32 9.76 8.73
N GLY A 108 7.47 9.04 9.47
CA GLY A 108 7.22 9.31 10.88
C GLY A 108 6.24 8.34 11.51
N ALA A 109 6.32 8.21 12.83
CA ALA A 109 5.37 7.44 13.63
C ALA A 109 5.17 8.10 14.99
N ALA A 110 3.97 8.00 15.53
CA ALA A 110 3.64 8.47 16.86
C ALA A 110 2.58 7.55 17.49
N ALA A 111 2.65 7.42 18.80
CA ALA A 111 1.67 6.69 19.59
C ALA A 111 1.08 7.62 20.65
N GLN A 112 -0.17 7.41 21.00
CA GLN A 112 -0.91 8.23 21.95
C GLN A 112 -0.26 8.19 23.34
N ASN A 113 -0.04 9.35 23.93
CA ASN A 113 0.34 9.49 25.32
C ASN A 113 -0.86 9.95 26.16
N LYS A 114 -1.31 9.12 27.10
CA LYS A 114 -2.50 9.36 27.93
C LYS A 114 -3.73 9.67 27.06
N ASP A 115 -4.55 10.63 27.47
CA ASP A 115 -5.80 11.01 26.80
C ASP A 115 -5.60 12.08 25.71
N GLU A 116 -4.40 12.17 25.10
CA GLU A 116 -4.19 13.17 24.06
C GLU A 116 -5.10 12.91 22.85
N PRO A 117 -5.66 13.96 22.21
CA PRO A 117 -6.51 13.77 21.05
C PRO A 117 -5.78 13.06 19.90
N LEU A 118 -6.46 12.15 19.19
CA LEU A 118 -5.87 11.41 18.04
C LEU A 118 -5.34 12.33 16.94
N VAL A 119 -5.92 13.53 16.79
CA VAL A 119 -5.42 14.55 15.87
C VAL A 119 -3.99 14.99 16.20
N GLU A 120 -3.60 15.01 17.48
CA GLU A 120 -2.24 15.34 17.91
C GLU A 120 -1.29 14.17 17.63
N VAL A 121 -1.74 12.92 17.78
CA VAL A 121 -0.96 11.73 17.37
C VAL A 121 -0.66 11.77 15.87
N TYR A 122 -1.67 12.06 15.05
CA TYR A 122 -1.47 12.23 13.60
C TYR A 122 -0.51 13.37 13.27
N LYS A 123 -0.69 14.56 13.88
CA LYS A 123 0.19 15.71 13.65
C LYS A 123 1.64 15.38 13.98
N LYS A 124 1.91 14.74 15.13
CA LYS A 124 3.26 14.31 15.51
C LYS A 124 3.88 13.35 14.48
N ALA A 125 3.13 12.34 14.05
CA ALA A 125 3.62 11.38 13.05
C ALA A 125 3.89 12.05 11.70
N ARG A 126 2.99 12.92 11.23
CA ARG A 126 3.14 13.69 9.98
C ARG A 126 4.30 14.67 10.04
N ASP A 127 4.45 15.39 11.15
CA ASP A 127 5.41 16.49 11.29
C ASP A 127 6.82 16.03 11.68
N CYS A 128 7.02 14.74 11.97
CA CYS A 128 8.35 14.14 12.13
C CYS A 128 9.26 14.41 10.91
N ASP A 129 8.68 14.28 9.71
CA ASP A 129 9.26 14.77 8.45
C ASP A 129 8.12 15.26 7.55
N ALA A 130 7.72 16.52 7.76
CA ALA A 130 6.61 17.13 7.03
C ALA A 130 6.84 17.22 5.52
N LEU A 131 8.11 17.29 5.08
CA LEU A 131 8.45 17.36 3.65
C LEU A 131 8.24 16.01 2.99
N ALA A 132 8.71 14.92 3.60
CA ALA A 132 8.51 13.57 3.10
C ALA A 132 7.03 13.13 3.20
N ALA A 133 6.31 13.58 4.23
CA ALA A 133 4.90 13.26 4.43
C ALA A 133 3.97 13.79 3.32
N PHE A 134 4.40 14.78 2.54
CA PHE A 134 3.63 15.29 1.40
C PHE A 134 3.66 14.30 0.22
N GLY A 135 2.50 13.81 -0.25
CA GLY A 135 2.43 12.81 -1.32
C GLY A 135 1.14 12.74 -2.12
#